data_AF-A0A072V342-F1
#
_entry.id   AF-A0A072V342-F1
#
_cell.length_a   1.000
_cell.length_b   1.000
_cell.length_c   1.000
_cell.angle_alpha   90.00
_cell.angle_beta   90.00
_cell.angle_gamma   90.00
#
_symmetry.space_group_name_H-M   'P 1'
#
loop_
_entity.id
_entity.type
_entity.pdbx_description
1 polymer ?
#
loop_
_entity_poly.entity_id
_entity_poly.type
_entity_poly.pdbx_seq_one_letter_code
_entity_poly.pdbx_strand_id
1 'polypeptide(L)'
;MESSPSSTTEDSKKIQVRSSLVESIRGCGLSGMRIDKEDLKKQLTLPQYLRFAMRDSIRLQDPSAGETLYRNRAEGEDSAAPTSPMVVFINARSGGRHGPALKERLQQLMSEEQVFDLADVKPHEFVLYGLACLEMLAGLGDSCAKETREKLRVMVAGGDGTVGWVLGCLTELRQLGREPVPPVGIVPLGTGNDLSRSFNWGGSFPFAWKSAIKRTLQKASVGSVHRLDSWRLSISMPESTTVKPPYCLKQAEEFTLDQGIEIEGELPDKVKSYEGVYYNYFSIGMDAQVAYGFHRLRDEKPYLASGPIANKIIYSGYSCTQGWFFTPCTSDPGLRGFVPGWILI
;
A
#
# COMPACT_ATOMS: atom_id res chain seq x y z
N MET A 1 81.69 -2.23 8.08
CA MET A 1 80.74 -1.44 8.88
C MET A 1 79.49 -1.25 8.05
N GLU A 2 78.34 -1.38 8.71
CA GLU A 2 76.96 -1.19 8.23
C GLU A 2 76.36 -2.25 7.31
N SER A 3 75.66 -3.18 7.97
CA SER A 3 74.58 -4.02 7.45
C SER A 3 73.23 -3.39 7.82
N SER A 4 72.39 -3.13 6.83
CA SER A 4 71.05 -2.54 6.96
C SER A 4 70.06 -3.48 7.67
N PRO A 5 69.15 -2.97 8.52
CA PRO A 5 68.16 -3.81 9.20
C PRO A 5 66.80 -3.86 8.47
N SER A 6 66.17 -5.01 8.63
CA SER A 6 64.79 -5.37 8.30
C SER A 6 63.75 -4.59 9.11
N SER A 7 62.64 -4.20 8.48
CA SER A 7 61.41 -3.82 9.18
C SER A 7 60.25 -4.75 8.79
N THR A 8 59.63 -5.30 9.82
CA THR A 8 58.45 -6.15 9.83
C THR A 8 57.20 -5.39 9.43
N THR A 9 56.45 -5.90 8.45
CA THR A 9 55.12 -5.41 8.04
C THR A 9 54.04 -5.94 9.00
N GLU A 10 53.40 -5.04 9.75
CA GLU A 10 52.12 -5.29 10.41
C GLU A 10 50.95 -4.93 9.48
N ASP A 11 49.94 -5.79 9.53
CA ASP A 11 48.77 -5.87 8.67
C ASP A 11 47.71 -4.83 9.11
N SER A 12 47.32 -3.92 8.22
CA SER A 12 46.21 -2.98 8.42
C SER A 12 45.15 -3.17 7.36
N LYS A 13 44.16 -4.01 7.67
CA LYS A 13 42.91 -4.17 6.90
C LYS A 13 42.11 -2.85 6.92
N LYS A 14 42.21 -2.07 5.85
CA LYS A 14 41.23 -1.02 5.52
C LYS A 14 39.96 -1.67 4.97
N ILE A 15 38.88 -1.65 5.76
CA ILE A 15 37.53 -1.94 5.30
C ILE A 15 37.09 -0.78 4.39
N GLN A 16 37.00 -1.06 3.09
CA GLN A 16 36.54 -0.11 2.10
C GLN A 16 35.00 -0.08 2.10
N VAL A 17 34.41 0.95 2.70
CA VAL A 17 32.96 1.22 2.63
C VAL A 17 32.62 1.53 1.17
N ARG A 18 32.04 0.55 0.47
CA ARG A 18 31.48 0.75 -0.88
C ARG A 18 30.17 1.53 -0.75
N SER A 19 30.20 2.73 -1.29
CA SER A 19 29.05 3.61 -1.52
C SER A 19 27.90 2.89 -2.26
N SER A 20 26.70 2.98 -1.70
CA SER A 20 25.42 2.43 -2.18
C SER A 20 24.91 3.02 -3.50
N LEU A 21 25.72 3.83 -4.19
CA LEU A 21 25.34 4.46 -5.46
C LEU A 21 25.66 3.58 -6.69
N VAL A 22 26.52 2.57 -6.55
CA VAL A 22 26.96 1.73 -7.69
C VAL A 22 25.99 0.58 -8.01
N GLU A 23 25.07 0.24 -7.10
CA GLU A 23 24.03 -0.77 -7.36
C GLU A 23 22.84 -0.24 -8.17
N SER A 24 22.67 1.09 -8.29
CA SER A 24 21.60 1.66 -9.11
C SER A 24 21.90 1.64 -10.61
N ILE A 25 23.12 1.28 -11.03
CA ILE A 25 23.55 1.32 -12.44
C ILE A 25 23.73 -0.08 -13.05
N ARG A 26 23.85 -1.15 -12.23
CA ARG A 26 23.99 -2.53 -12.73
C ARG A 26 22.67 -3.28 -12.97
N GLY A 27 21.53 -2.68 -12.64
CA GLY A 27 20.20 -3.23 -12.94
C GLY A 27 19.63 -2.87 -14.31
N CYS A 28 20.31 -2.01 -15.10
CA CYS A 28 19.90 -1.70 -16.46
C CYS A 28 20.39 -2.78 -17.43
N GLY A 29 19.77 -3.95 -17.36
CA GLY A 29 19.78 -4.92 -18.45
C GLY A 29 19.16 -4.29 -19.69
N LEU A 30 19.97 -4.18 -20.74
CA LEU A 30 19.59 -3.78 -22.09
C LEU A 30 18.58 -4.78 -22.67
N SER A 31 17.29 -4.51 -22.48
CA SER A 31 16.22 -4.90 -23.41
C SER A 31 15.06 -3.94 -23.18
N GLY A 32 15.15 -2.76 -23.78
CA GLY A 32 14.07 -1.77 -23.76
C GLY A 32 12.95 -2.23 -24.67
N MET A 33 12.14 -3.21 -24.25
CA MET A 33 10.84 -3.46 -24.87
C MET A 33 10.05 -2.15 -24.82
N ARG A 34 9.89 -1.51 -25.97
CA ARG A 34 9.11 -0.28 -26.11
C ARG A 34 7.65 -0.68 -25.92
N ILE A 35 7.14 -0.47 -24.72
CA ILE A 35 5.75 -0.79 -24.38
C ILE A 35 4.85 0.15 -25.19
N ASP A 36 4.16 -0.45 -26.17
CA ASP A 36 3.19 0.27 -26.96
C ASP A 36 2.02 0.71 -26.06
N LYS A 37 1.57 1.95 -26.28
CA LYS A 37 0.52 2.54 -25.45
C LYS A 37 -0.83 1.88 -25.71
N GLU A 38 -1.15 1.63 -26.98
CA GLU A 38 -2.46 1.14 -27.39
C GLU A 38 -2.58 -0.35 -27.09
N ASP A 39 -1.50 -1.12 -27.23
CA ASP A 39 -1.48 -2.53 -26.79
C ASP A 39 -1.70 -2.65 -25.28
N LEU A 40 -0.99 -1.84 -24.49
CA LEU A 40 -1.19 -1.82 -23.03
C LEU A 40 -2.62 -1.41 -22.68
N LYS A 41 -3.17 -0.40 -23.36
CA LYS A 41 -4.54 0.06 -23.14
C LYS A 41 -5.55 -1.06 -23.43
N LYS A 42 -5.42 -1.76 -24.55
CA LYS A 42 -6.28 -2.91 -24.90
C LYS A 42 -6.23 -4.04 -23.87
N GLN A 43 -5.08 -4.28 -23.25
CA GLN A 43 -4.92 -5.32 -22.24
C GLN A 43 -5.57 -4.98 -20.90
N LEU A 44 -5.67 -3.69 -20.56
CA LEU A 44 -6.09 -3.21 -19.23
C LEU A 44 -7.52 -2.68 -19.19
N THR A 45 -7.98 -2.07 -20.29
CA THR A 45 -9.26 -1.34 -20.34
C THR A 45 -10.44 -2.29 -20.34
N LEU A 46 -11.38 -2.07 -19.42
CA LEU A 46 -12.65 -2.79 -19.40
C LEU A 46 -13.55 -2.33 -20.57
N PRO A 47 -14.43 -3.22 -21.09
CA PRO A 47 -15.52 -2.86 -22.00
C PRO A 47 -16.28 -1.63 -21.54
N GLN A 48 -16.69 -0.78 -22.48
CA GLN A 48 -17.33 0.49 -22.14
C GLN A 48 -18.58 0.31 -21.26
N TYR A 49 -19.43 -0.66 -21.59
CA TYR A 49 -20.66 -0.90 -20.83
C TYR A 49 -20.36 -1.33 -19.38
N LEU A 50 -19.35 -2.17 -19.14
CA LEU A 50 -18.95 -2.57 -17.77
C LEU A 50 -18.41 -1.39 -16.98
N ARG A 51 -17.60 -0.53 -17.61
CA ARG A 51 -17.08 0.67 -16.96
C ARG A 51 -18.19 1.62 -16.52
N PHE A 52 -19.17 1.84 -17.40
CA PHE A 52 -20.29 2.72 -17.10
C PHE A 52 -21.24 2.10 -16.06
N ALA A 53 -21.49 0.78 -16.17
CA ALA A 53 -22.26 0.03 -15.19
C ALA A 53 -21.63 0.13 -13.79
N MET A 54 -20.32 -0.08 -13.67
CA MET A 54 -19.59 0.07 -12.40
C MET A 54 -19.65 1.51 -11.87
N ARG A 55 -19.42 2.51 -12.72
CA ARG A 55 -19.50 3.93 -12.35
C ARG A 55 -20.89 4.27 -11.79
N ASP A 56 -21.94 3.89 -12.49
CA ASP A 56 -23.31 4.21 -12.13
C ASP A 56 -23.71 3.47 -10.85
N SER A 57 -23.27 2.22 -10.69
CA SER A 57 -23.50 1.44 -9.46
C SER A 57 -22.84 2.07 -8.24
N ILE A 58 -21.59 2.52 -8.36
CA ILE A 58 -20.89 3.22 -7.28
C ILE A 58 -21.57 4.56 -6.97
N ARG A 59 -21.93 5.33 -7.99
CA ARG A 59 -22.55 6.66 -7.83
C ARG A 59 -23.93 6.59 -7.20
N LEU A 60 -24.73 5.62 -7.59
CA LEU A 60 -26.11 5.43 -7.10
C LEU A 60 -26.16 4.56 -5.85
N GLN A 61 -25.03 3.98 -5.43
CA GLN A 61 -24.95 3.03 -4.32
C GLN A 61 -25.94 1.86 -4.48
N ASP A 62 -26.07 1.38 -5.72
CA ASP A 62 -26.93 0.27 -6.11
C ASP A 62 -26.19 -0.63 -7.10
N PRO A 63 -25.85 -1.89 -6.73
CA PRO A 63 -25.19 -2.82 -7.66
C PRO A 63 -25.96 -3.05 -8.96
N SER A 64 -27.29 -2.92 -8.93
CA SER A 64 -28.20 -3.23 -10.04
C SER A 64 -28.29 -2.10 -11.08
N ALA A 65 -27.78 -0.91 -10.77
CA ALA A 65 -27.86 0.27 -11.64
C ALA A 65 -27.27 0.04 -13.04
N GLY A 66 -26.28 -0.87 -13.14
CA GLY A 66 -25.65 -1.24 -14.41
C GLY A 66 -26.47 -2.13 -15.33
N GLU A 67 -27.58 -2.71 -14.86
CA GLU A 67 -28.34 -3.72 -15.61
C GLU A 67 -28.95 -3.18 -16.91
N THR A 68 -29.43 -1.94 -16.89
CA THR A 68 -30.00 -1.29 -18.07
C THR A 68 -28.96 -1.15 -19.20
N LEU A 69 -27.71 -0.86 -18.85
CA LEU A 69 -26.62 -0.76 -19.83
C LEU A 69 -26.28 -2.12 -20.43
N TYR A 70 -26.33 -3.19 -19.63
CA TYR A 70 -26.16 -4.56 -20.11
C TYR A 70 -27.26 -4.97 -21.08
N ARG A 71 -28.53 -4.70 -20.76
CA ARG A 71 -29.67 -5.04 -21.63
C ARG A 71 -29.68 -4.26 -22.95
N ASN A 72 -29.24 -3.01 -22.93
CA ASN A 72 -29.26 -2.14 -24.10
C ASN A 72 -27.99 -2.23 -24.96
N ARG A 73 -27.05 -3.14 -24.65
CA ARG A 73 -25.81 -3.28 -25.42
C ARG A 73 -26.11 -3.84 -26.83
N ALA A 74 -25.48 -3.29 -27.86
CA ALA A 74 -25.55 -3.86 -29.19
C ALA A 74 -24.85 -5.23 -29.21
N GLU A 75 -25.47 -6.24 -29.83
CA GLU A 75 -24.83 -7.55 -30.02
C GLU A 75 -23.56 -7.39 -30.87
N GLY A 76 -22.40 -7.68 -30.27
CA GLY A 76 -21.09 -7.64 -30.96
C GLY A 76 -20.15 -6.50 -30.58
N GLU A 77 -20.59 -5.47 -29.83
CA GLU A 77 -19.68 -4.43 -29.30
C GLU A 77 -19.02 -4.88 -27.98
N ASP A 78 -17.69 -4.78 -27.90
CA ASP A 78 -16.85 -4.97 -26.70
C ASP A 78 -17.18 -6.22 -25.85
N SER A 79 -17.55 -7.34 -26.50
CA SER A 79 -17.98 -8.56 -25.80
C SER A 79 -16.82 -9.43 -25.28
N ALA A 80 -15.57 -9.06 -25.58
CA ALA A 80 -14.39 -9.79 -25.13
C ALA A 80 -13.81 -9.15 -23.87
N ALA A 81 -13.65 -9.95 -22.82
CA ALA A 81 -12.97 -9.49 -21.61
C ALA A 81 -11.47 -9.21 -21.92
N PRO A 82 -10.90 -8.14 -21.34
CA PRO A 82 -9.48 -7.85 -21.52
C PRO A 82 -8.64 -8.95 -20.87
N THR A 83 -7.42 -9.14 -21.37
CA THR A 83 -6.52 -10.19 -20.86
C THR A 83 -6.07 -9.95 -19.42
N SER A 84 -5.99 -8.69 -19.00
CA SER A 84 -5.62 -8.30 -17.64
C SER A 84 -6.42 -7.05 -17.21
N PRO A 85 -7.74 -7.19 -16.95
CA PRO A 85 -8.57 -6.07 -16.52
C PRO A 85 -7.98 -5.43 -15.27
N MET A 86 -7.89 -4.11 -15.24
CA MET A 86 -7.22 -3.41 -14.15
C MET A 86 -7.96 -2.17 -13.69
N VAL A 87 -8.09 -1.98 -12.40
CA VAL A 87 -8.54 -0.70 -11.80
C VAL A 87 -7.40 -0.10 -10.99
N VAL A 88 -7.40 1.22 -10.87
CA VAL A 88 -6.37 1.95 -10.13
C VAL A 88 -7.00 2.82 -9.07
N PHE A 89 -6.58 2.65 -7.82
CA PHE A 89 -6.82 3.62 -6.76
C PHE A 89 -5.64 4.58 -6.67
N ILE A 90 -5.90 5.88 -6.66
CA ILE A 90 -4.86 6.90 -6.51
C ILE A 90 -5.19 7.82 -5.34
N ASN A 91 -4.20 8.03 -4.46
CA ASN A 91 -4.23 9.14 -3.52
C ASN A 91 -3.52 10.33 -4.16
N ALA A 92 -4.26 11.19 -4.86
CA ALA A 92 -3.68 12.31 -5.62
C ALA A 92 -2.97 13.35 -4.74
N ARG A 93 -3.20 13.33 -3.42
CA ARG A 93 -2.50 14.19 -2.45
C ARG A 93 -1.11 13.66 -2.05
N SER A 94 -0.80 12.40 -2.36
CA SER A 94 0.49 11.77 -2.08
C SER A 94 1.53 12.04 -3.19
N GLY A 95 2.82 11.86 -2.90
CA GLY A 95 3.87 11.84 -3.93
C GLY A 95 4.37 13.20 -4.44
N GLY A 96 4.35 14.25 -3.61
CA GLY A 96 5.04 15.51 -3.94
C GLY A 96 4.43 16.28 -5.12
N ARG A 97 3.09 16.36 -5.19
CA ARG A 97 2.30 17.12 -6.19
C ARG A 97 2.19 16.50 -7.59
N HIS A 98 2.75 15.31 -7.84
CA HIS A 98 2.57 14.61 -9.13
C HIS A 98 1.25 13.83 -9.25
N GLY A 99 0.47 13.71 -8.16
CA GLY A 99 -0.77 12.92 -8.14
C GLY A 99 -1.77 13.27 -9.25
N PRO A 100 -2.15 14.55 -9.47
CA PRO A 100 -3.07 14.91 -10.53
C PRO A 100 -2.56 14.57 -11.93
N ALA A 101 -1.28 14.85 -12.22
CA ALA A 101 -0.66 14.52 -13.51
C ALA A 101 -0.53 13.01 -13.72
N LEU A 102 -0.32 12.24 -12.65
CA LEU A 102 -0.33 10.78 -12.70
C LEU A 102 -1.74 10.24 -12.93
N LYS A 103 -2.76 10.80 -12.28
CA LYS A 103 -4.17 10.46 -12.51
C LYS A 103 -4.51 10.62 -13.99
N GLU A 104 -4.28 11.80 -14.55
CA GLU A 104 -4.52 12.09 -15.97
C GLU A 104 -3.77 11.10 -16.87
N ARG A 105 -2.50 10.81 -16.55
CA ARG A 105 -1.72 9.85 -17.33
C ARG A 105 -2.29 8.43 -17.26
N LEU A 106 -2.74 7.98 -16.10
CA LEU A 106 -3.36 6.67 -15.94
C LEU A 106 -4.66 6.59 -16.76
N GLN A 107 -5.49 7.63 -16.70
CA GLN A 107 -6.74 7.70 -17.48
C GLN A 107 -6.46 7.64 -18.99
N GLN A 108 -5.38 8.26 -19.48
CA GLN A 108 -4.93 8.14 -20.87
C GLN A 108 -4.44 6.73 -21.26
N LEU A 109 -3.97 5.92 -20.29
CA LEU A 109 -3.47 4.56 -20.48
C LEU A 109 -4.57 3.49 -20.32
N MET A 110 -5.71 3.81 -19.71
CA MET A 110 -6.86 2.91 -19.59
C MET A 110 -8.18 3.63 -19.93
N SER A 111 -8.91 4.12 -18.93
CA SER A 111 -10.02 5.07 -19.08
C SER A 111 -10.24 5.82 -17.76
N GLU A 112 -11.08 6.85 -17.80
CA GLU A 112 -11.44 7.65 -16.63
C GLU A 112 -12.11 6.84 -15.52
N GLU A 113 -13.07 5.98 -15.89
CA GLU A 113 -13.90 5.22 -14.96
C GLU A 113 -13.15 4.09 -14.23
N GLN A 114 -11.94 3.75 -14.67
CA GLN A 114 -11.08 2.74 -14.02
C GLN A 114 -10.06 3.35 -13.06
N VAL A 115 -9.96 4.69 -12.99
CA VAL A 115 -9.00 5.40 -12.14
C VAL A 115 -9.74 6.15 -11.03
N PHE A 116 -9.83 5.51 -9.87
CA PHE A 116 -10.52 6.00 -8.69
C PHE A 116 -9.60 6.88 -7.85
N ASP A 117 -9.94 8.16 -7.73
CA ASP A 117 -9.33 9.02 -6.73
C ASP A 117 -9.94 8.72 -5.37
N LEU A 118 -9.09 8.42 -4.38
CA LEU A 118 -9.52 8.07 -3.04
C LEU A 118 -10.17 9.24 -2.29
N ALA A 119 -10.02 10.47 -2.79
CA ALA A 119 -10.83 11.59 -2.33
C ALA A 119 -12.31 11.40 -2.69
N ASP A 120 -12.58 10.90 -3.89
CA ASP A 120 -13.90 10.85 -4.53
C ASP A 120 -14.61 9.51 -4.28
N VAL A 121 -13.91 8.39 -4.50
CA VAL A 121 -14.46 7.02 -4.35
C VAL A 121 -13.64 6.25 -3.32
N LYS A 122 -14.31 5.77 -2.28
CA LYS A 122 -13.68 4.97 -1.22
C LYS A 122 -13.55 3.51 -1.66
N PRO A 123 -12.52 2.77 -1.22
CA PRO A 123 -12.34 1.37 -1.60
C PRO A 123 -13.53 0.47 -1.23
N HIS A 124 -14.21 0.74 -0.11
CA HIS A 124 -15.39 -0.03 0.30
C HIS A 124 -16.57 0.17 -0.67
N GLU A 125 -16.77 1.36 -1.22
CA GLU A 125 -17.84 1.62 -2.22
C GLU A 125 -17.58 0.84 -3.51
N PHE A 126 -16.30 0.75 -3.92
CA PHE A 126 -15.92 -0.08 -5.05
C PHE A 126 -16.20 -1.58 -4.79
N VAL A 127 -15.94 -2.09 -3.59
CA VAL A 127 -16.20 -3.48 -3.23
C VAL A 127 -17.70 -3.79 -3.17
N LEU A 128 -18.48 -2.89 -2.54
CA LEU A 128 -19.91 -3.07 -2.33
C LEU A 128 -20.73 -2.87 -3.60
N TYR A 129 -20.35 -1.93 -4.46
CA TYR A 129 -21.15 -1.55 -5.62
C TYR A 129 -20.47 -1.88 -6.95
N GLY A 130 -19.17 -1.57 -7.09
CA GLY A 130 -18.41 -1.82 -8.32
C GLY A 130 -18.23 -3.31 -8.62
N LEU A 131 -17.66 -4.07 -7.67
CA LEU A 131 -17.47 -5.52 -7.82
C LEU A 131 -18.80 -6.28 -7.79
N ALA A 132 -19.74 -5.83 -6.95
CA ALA A 132 -21.06 -6.47 -6.88
C ALA A 132 -21.84 -6.30 -8.18
N CYS A 133 -21.69 -5.16 -8.87
CA CYS A 133 -22.24 -4.96 -10.21
C CYS A 133 -21.70 -6.02 -11.19
N LEU A 134 -20.38 -6.24 -11.24
CA LEU A 134 -19.79 -7.26 -12.12
C LEU A 134 -20.30 -8.68 -11.80
N GLU A 135 -20.42 -9.01 -10.51
CA GLU A 135 -20.93 -10.31 -10.06
C GLU A 135 -22.42 -10.50 -10.42
N MET A 136 -23.22 -9.45 -10.27
CA MET A 136 -24.64 -9.46 -10.63
C MET A 136 -24.83 -9.59 -12.14
N LEU A 137 -24.08 -8.83 -12.96
CA LEU A 137 -24.09 -8.98 -14.41
C LEU A 137 -23.64 -10.39 -14.85
N ALA A 138 -22.62 -10.95 -14.20
CA ALA A 138 -22.22 -12.33 -14.43
C ALA A 138 -23.34 -13.33 -14.08
N GLY A 139 -24.10 -13.08 -13.01
CA GLY A 139 -25.29 -13.85 -12.63
C GLY A 139 -26.44 -13.77 -13.65
N LEU A 140 -26.54 -12.67 -14.39
CA LEU A 140 -27.46 -12.48 -15.51
C LEU A 140 -26.98 -13.13 -16.83
N GLY A 141 -25.87 -13.87 -16.79
CA GLY A 141 -25.31 -14.57 -17.94
C GLY A 141 -24.25 -13.79 -18.73
N ASP A 142 -23.77 -12.65 -18.22
CA ASP A 142 -22.72 -11.90 -18.90
C ASP A 142 -21.34 -12.55 -18.72
N SER A 143 -20.93 -13.35 -19.71
CA SER A 143 -19.64 -14.04 -19.72
C SER A 143 -18.45 -13.08 -19.63
N CYS A 144 -18.56 -11.89 -20.23
CA CYS A 144 -17.51 -10.89 -20.20
C CYS A 144 -17.36 -10.27 -18.80
N ALA A 145 -18.47 -9.98 -18.10
CA ALA A 145 -18.43 -9.53 -16.72
C ALA A 145 -17.82 -10.59 -15.80
N LYS A 146 -18.20 -11.86 -16.01
CA LYS A 146 -17.66 -13.00 -15.26
C LYS A 146 -16.14 -13.12 -15.41
N GLU A 147 -15.65 -13.18 -16.65
CA GLU A 147 -14.22 -13.30 -16.94
C GLU A 147 -13.45 -12.06 -16.46
N THR A 148 -14.04 -10.87 -16.59
CA THR A 148 -13.47 -9.63 -16.04
C THR A 148 -13.33 -9.73 -14.53
N ARG A 149 -14.36 -10.18 -13.80
CA ARG A 149 -14.36 -10.32 -12.35
C ARG A 149 -13.34 -11.35 -11.85
N GLU A 150 -13.13 -12.43 -12.60
CA GLU A 150 -12.16 -13.49 -12.29
C GLU A 150 -10.71 -13.04 -12.51
N LYS A 151 -10.45 -12.23 -13.54
CA LYS A 151 -9.10 -11.80 -13.94
C LYS A 151 -8.71 -10.40 -13.42
N LEU A 152 -9.63 -9.71 -12.76
CA LEU A 152 -9.44 -8.32 -12.33
C LEU A 152 -8.22 -8.17 -11.43
N ARG A 153 -7.43 -7.14 -11.69
CA ARG A 153 -6.30 -6.71 -10.88
C ARG A 153 -6.50 -5.30 -10.37
N VAL A 154 -5.94 -5.00 -9.21
CA VAL A 154 -6.01 -3.67 -8.59
C VAL A 154 -4.60 -3.09 -8.51
N MET A 155 -4.43 -1.83 -8.90
CA MET A 155 -3.22 -1.06 -8.64
C MET A 155 -3.50 0.04 -7.62
N VAL A 156 -2.58 0.26 -6.70
CA VAL A 156 -2.71 1.33 -5.70
C VAL A 156 -1.53 2.28 -5.81
N ALA A 157 -1.82 3.53 -6.17
CA ALA A 157 -0.88 4.62 -6.22
C ALA A 157 -0.96 5.44 -4.93
N GLY A 158 -0.06 5.16 -4.00
CA GLY A 158 -0.07 5.72 -2.64
C GLY A 158 1.15 5.31 -1.83
N GLY A 159 1.14 5.66 -0.53
CA GLY A 159 2.07 5.08 0.46
C GLY A 159 1.45 3.88 1.18
N ASP A 160 2.17 3.30 2.14
CA ASP A 160 1.76 2.06 2.84
C ASP A 160 0.37 2.14 3.48
N GLY A 161 0.02 3.26 4.13
CA GLY A 161 -1.32 3.43 4.71
C GLY A 161 -2.45 3.44 3.68
N THR A 162 -2.20 3.94 2.46
CA THR A 162 -3.17 3.88 1.36
C THR A 162 -3.31 2.46 0.81
N VAL A 163 -2.18 1.74 0.67
CA VAL A 163 -2.19 0.34 0.23
C VAL A 163 -2.91 -0.55 1.24
N GLY A 164 -2.62 -0.38 2.53
CA GLY A 164 -3.27 -1.11 3.62
C GLY A 164 -4.79 -0.87 3.69
N TRP A 165 -5.24 0.37 3.43
CA TRP A 165 -6.68 0.67 3.38
C TRP A 165 -7.39 -0.09 2.25
N VAL A 166 -6.82 -0.09 1.05
CA VAL A 166 -7.40 -0.83 -0.10
C VAL A 166 -7.37 -2.33 0.16
N LEU A 167 -6.26 -2.88 0.65
CA LEU A 167 -6.16 -4.30 1.01
C LEU A 167 -7.20 -4.69 2.05
N GLY A 168 -7.36 -3.91 3.12
CA GLY A 168 -8.36 -4.14 4.16
C GLY A 168 -9.78 -4.26 3.60
N CYS A 169 -10.19 -3.33 2.72
CA CYS A 169 -11.50 -3.42 2.08
C CYS A 169 -11.63 -4.62 1.13
N LEU A 170 -10.59 -4.95 0.37
CA LEU A 170 -10.62 -6.13 -0.51
C LEU A 170 -10.68 -7.45 0.27
N THR A 171 -10.07 -7.51 1.46
CA THR A 171 -10.14 -8.71 2.31
C THR A 171 -11.52 -8.95 2.91
N GLU A 172 -12.40 -7.94 2.99
CA GLU A 172 -13.81 -8.11 3.40
C GLU A 172 -14.56 -9.04 2.42
N LEU A 173 -14.15 -9.11 1.15
CA LEU A 173 -14.70 -10.06 0.18
C LEU A 173 -14.61 -11.51 0.67
N ARG A 174 -13.51 -11.89 1.32
CA ARG A 174 -13.31 -13.24 1.85
C ARG A 174 -14.31 -13.57 2.95
N GLN A 175 -14.56 -12.60 3.84
CA GLN A 175 -15.54 -12.76 4.92
C GLN A 175 -16.96 -12.92 4.38
N LEU A 176 -17.26 -12.26 3.27
CA LEU A 176 -18.54 -12.36 2.55
C LEU A 176 -18.63 -13.57 1.60
N GLY A 177 -17.59 -14.40 1.50
CA GLY A 177 -17.54 -15.54 0.57
C GLY A 177 -17.48 -15.15 -0.92
N ARG A 178 -17.07 -13.91 -1.24
CA ARG A 178 -17.05 -13.33 -2.59
C ARG A 178 -15.67 -13.45 -3.24
N GLU A 179 -15.28 -14.66 -3.62
CA GLU A 179 -14.00 -14.93 -4.31
C GLU A 179 -14.10 -14.71 -5.84
N PRO A 180 -12.97 -14.44 -6.54
CA PRO A 180 -11.61 -14.26 -6.02
C PRO A 180 -11.39 -12.86 -5.43
N VAL A 181 -10.52 -12.74 -4.42
CA VAL A 181 -9.96 -11.43 -4.02
C VAL A 181 -8.97 -10.95 -5.09
N PRO A 182 -9.17 -9.77 -5.73
CA PRO A 182 -8.27 -9.27 -6.76
C PRO A 182 -6.83 -9.05 -6.24
N PRO A 183 -5.79 -9.50 -6.95
CA PRO A 183 -4.41 -9.21 -6.58
C PRO A 183 -4.10 -7.71 -6.68
N VAL A 184 -3.24 -7.23 -5.78
CA VAL A 184 -2.91 -5.81 -5.65
C VAL A 184 -1.45 -5.54 -6.00
N GLY A 185 -1.21 -4.62 -6.93
CA GLY A 185 0.11 -4.05 -7.21
C GLY A 185 0.23 -2.61 -6.69
N ILE A 186 1.48 -2.14 -6.53
CA ILE A 186 1.76 -0.86 -5.87
C ILE A 186 2.49 0.10 -6.80
N VAL A 187 2.06 1.36 -6.83
CA VAL A 187 2.83 2.50 -7.35
C VAL A 187 3.28 3.35 -6.15
N PRO A 188 4.58 3.34 -5.79
CA PRO A 188 5.07 3.93 -4.54
C PRO A 188 5.09 5.46 -4.57
N LEU A 189 4.02 6.10 -4.12
CA LEU A 189 3.92 7.56 -3.98
C LEU A 189 4.25 8.07 -2.57
N GLY A 190 4.47 7.17 -1.61
CA GLY A 190 4.81 7.52 -0.23
C GLY A 190 6.30 7.82 -0.01
N THR A 191 6.66 8.08 1.25
CA THR A 191 8.06 8.28 1.68
C THR A 191 8.75 6.96 2.07
N GLY A 192 8.06 6.09 2.83
CA GLY A 192 8.57 4.80 3.31
C GLY A 192 8.49 3.71 2.24
N ASN A 193 7.27 3.43 1.78
CA ASN A 193 6.95 2.45 0.74
C ASN A 193 7.50 1.05 1.07
N ASP A 194 7.37 0.62 2.32
CA ASP A 194 7.93 -0.62 2.83
C ASP A 194 7.32 -1.84 2.11
N LEU A 195 5.99 -1.87 1.93
CA LEU A 195 5.32 -2.93 1.15
C LEU A 195 5.84 -2.98 -0.29
N SER A 196 5.98 -1.80 -0.90
CA SER A 196 6.46 -1.69 -2.28
C SER A 196 7.89 -2.22 -2.43
N ARG A 197 8.75 -2.04 -1.41
CA ARG A 197 10.11 -2.59 -1.40
C ARG A 197 10.09 -4.10 -1.25
N SER A 198 9.33 -4.64 -0.30
CA SER A 198 9.23 -6.07 -0.04
C SER A 198 8.72 -6.86 -1.26
N PHE A 199 7.80 -6.28 -2.04
CA PHE A 199 7.25 -6.90 -3.25
C PHE A 199 7.92 -6.44 -4.56
N ASN A 200 9.09 -5.79 -4.48
CA ASN A 200 9.87 -5.34 -5.64
C ASN A 200 9.14 -4.38 -6.60
N TRP A 201 8.16 -3.61 -6.12
CA TRP A 201 7.52 -2.52 -6.87
C TRP A 201 8.38 -1.24 -6.89
N GLY A 202 9.39 -1.17 -6.02
CA GLY A 202 10.37 -0.10 -5.94
C GLY A 202 10.21 0.76 -4.69
N GLY A 203 11.24 1.53 -4.34
CA GLY A 203 11.27 2.29 -3.09
C GLY A 203 10.78 3.74 -3.17
N SER A 204 10.60 4.27 -4.39
CA SER A 204 10.23 5.66 -4.61
C SER A 204 9.65 5.86 -6.01
N PHE A 205 8.79 6.87 -6.15
CA PHE A 205 8.30 7.28 -7.45
C PHE A 205 9.46 7.81 -8.33
N PRO A 206 9.69 7.24 -9.53
CA PRO A 206 10.87 7.55 -10.32
C PRO A 206 10.78 8.91 -11.00
N PHE A 207 11.92 9.58 -11.21
CA PHE A 207 11.97 10.88 -11.91
C PHE A 207 11.37 10.80 -13.33
N ALA A 208 11.71 9.74 -14.08
CA ALA A 208 11.15 9.44 -15.41
C ALA A 208 9.82 8.66 -15.32
N TRP A 209 8.89 9.11 -14.47
CA TRP A 209 7.67 8.36 -14.12
C TRP A 209 6.73 8.08 -15.30
N LYS A 210 6.67 8.93 -16.33
CA LYS A 210 5.79 8.72 -17.50
C LYS A 210 6.08 7.42 -18.26
N SER A 211 7.35 7.02 -18.32
CA SER A 211 7.77 5.76 -18.93
C SER A 211 7.76 4.62 -17.91
N ALA A 212 8.09 4.92 -16.65
CA ALA A 212 8.06 3.93 -15.59
C ALA A 212 6.65 3.40 -15.33
N ILE A 213 5.63 4.25 -15.35
CA ILE A 213 4.25 3.82 -15.08
C ILE A 213 3.76 2.79 -16.09
N LYS A 214 4.12 2.91 -17.38
CA LYS A 214 3.82 1.88 -18.38
C LYS A 214 4.46 0.54 -18.02
N ARG A 215 5.73 0.56 -17.61
CA ARG A 215 6.45 -0.66 -17.16
C ARG A 215 5.82 -1.24 -15.90
N THR A 216 5.40 -0.41 -14.96
CA THR A 216 4.74 -0.84 -13.74
C THR A 216 3.39 -1.50 -14.05
N LEU A 217 2.57 -0.91 -14.92
CA LEU A 217 1.30 -1.49 -15.34
C LEU A 217 1.49 -2.80 -16.11
N GLN A 218 2.46 -2.85 -17.03
CA GLN A 218 2.80 -4.11 -17.71
C GLN A 218 3.30 -5.16 -16.73
N LYS A 219 4.17 -4.79 -15.78
CA LYS A 219 4.62 -5.69 -14.71
C LYS A 219 3.44 -6.22 -13.89
N ALA A 220 2.43 -5.39 -13.62
CA ALA A 220 1.22 -5.83 -12.94
C ALA A 220 0.30 -6.70 -13.80
N SER A 221 0.35 -6.57 -15.13
CA SER A 221 -0.45 -7.39 -16.04
C SER A 221 0.15 -8.78 -16.33
N VAL A 222 1.46 -8.95 -16.23
CA VAL A 222 2.12 -10.26 -16.48
C VAL A 222 2.83 -10.84 -15.25
N GLY A 223 2.94 -10.07 -14.17
CA GLY A 223 3.67 -10.46 -12.97
C GLY A 223 3.01 -11.61 -12.22
N SER A 224 3.83 -12.39 -11.53
CA SER A 224 3.36 -13.44 -10.63
C SER A 224 2.70 -12.85 -9.39
N VAL A 225 1.60 -13.48 -8.99
CA VAL A 225 0.88 -13.16 -7.75
C VAL A 225 1.55 -13.91 -6.61
N HIS A 226 1.82 -13.20 -5.52
CA HIS A 226 2.38 -13.77 -4.30
C HIS A 226 1.38 -13.59 -3.16
N ARG A 227 1.40 -14.53 -2.21
CA ARG A 227 0.60 -14.41 -0.99
C ARG A 227 1.26 -13.40 -0.06
N LEU A 228 0.43 -12.64 0.63
CA LEU A 228 0.83 -11.68 1.66
C LEU A 228 0.14 -12.10 2.95
N ASP A 229 0.92 -12.27 4.01
CA ASP A 229 0.40 -12.53 5.34
C ASP A 229 -0.17 -11.24 5.94
N SER A 230 -1.22 -11.40 6.74
CA SER A 230 -1.98 -10.30 7.33
C SER A 230 -2.16 -10.55 8.81
N TRP A 231 -1.85 -9.55 9.62
CA TRP A 231 -1.88 -9.63 11.07
C TRP A 231 -3.13 -8.93 11.58
N ARG A 232 -3.98 -9.64 12.31
CA ARG A 232 -5.13 -9.06 12.99
C ARG A 232 -4.68 -8.60 14.38
N LEU A 233 -4.75 -7.29 14.62
CA LEU A 233 -4.36 -6.69 15.88
C LEU A 233 -5.60 -6.20 16.62
N SER A 234 -5.72 -6.59 17.88
CA SER A 234 -6.76 -6.13 18.80
C SER A 234 -6.11 -5.37 19.95
N ILE A 235 -6.54 -4.13 20.14
CA ILE A 235 -6.03 -3.22 21.17
C ILE A 235 -7.18 -2.86 22.11
N SER A 236 -6.98 -3.12 23.40
CA SER A 236 -7.96 -2.84 24.45
C SER A 236 -7.43 -1.75 25.37
N MET A 237 -8.27 -0.75 25.66
CA MET A 237 -7.92 0.40 26.50
C MET A 237 -9.05 0.76 27.48
N PRO A 238 -8.75 1.34 28.66
CA PRO A 238 -9.78 1.83 29.58
C PRO A 238 -10.70 2.86 28.91
N GLU A 239 -12.01 2.80 29.20
CA GLU A 239 -13.03 3.64 28.55
C GLU A 239 -12.77 5.16 28.67
N SER A 240 -12.11 5.59 29.75
CA SER A 240 -11.73 6.98 30.02
C SER A 240 -10.72 7.55 29.01
N THR A 241 -10.08 6.71 28.20
CA THR A 241 -9.08 7.13 27.21
C THR A 241 -9.77 7.60 25.94
N THR A 242 -9.54 8.85 25.55
CA THR A 242 -9.95 9.37 24.23
C THR A 242 -8.84 9.14 23.24
N VAL A 243 -9.06 8.25 22.27
CA VAL A 243 -8.10 7.91 21.22
C VAL A 243 -8.71 8.19 19.86
N LYS A 244 -7.91 8.72 18.93
CA LYS A 244 -8.25 8.78 17.51
C LYS A 244 -7.52 7.64 16.79
N PRO A 245 -8.18 6.49 16.54
CA PRO A 245 -7.52 5.37 15.89
C PRO A 245 -7.14 5.72 14.43
N PRO A 246 -6.06 5.15 13.89
CA PRO A 246 -5.78 5.19 12.46
C PRO A 246 -6.89 4.47 11.68
N TYR A 247 -7.05 4.79 10.39
CA TYR A 247 -8.10 4.22 9.53
C TYR A 247 -8.13 2.69 9.46
N CYS A 248 -7.01 2.02 9.75
CA CYS A 248 -6.92 0.56 9.76
C CYS A 248 -7.51 -0.08 11.02
N LEU A 249 -7.70 0.68 12.11
CA LEU A 249 -8.30 0.22 13.37
C LEU A 249 -9.74 0.72 13.48
N LYS A 250 -10.70 -0.21 13.50
CA LYS A 250 -12.12 0.07 13.74
C LYS A 250 -12.46 -0.27 15.19
N GLN A 251 -13.43 0.43 15.79
CA GLN A 251 -13.91 0.06 17.12
C GLN A 251 -14.62 -1.30 17.03
N ALA A 252 -14.24 -2.23 17.90
CA ALA A 252 -14.85 -3.55 18.01
C ALA A 252 -15.94 -3.51 19.09
N GLU A 253 -17.13 -4.02 18.77
CA GLU A 253 -18.26 -4.08 19.71
C GLU A 253 -18.13 -5.25 20.69
N GLU A 254 -17.43 -6.33 20.33
CA GLU A 254 -17.18 -7.48 21.18
C GLU A 254 -15.72 -7.95 21.07
N PHE A 255 -15.09 -8.18 22.23
CA PHE A 255 -13.76 -8.78 22.33
C PHE A 255 -13.93 -10.27 22.60
N THR A 256 -13.74 -11.11 21.58
CA THR A 256 -13.55 -12.55 21.77
C THR A 256 -12.06 -12.79 21.90
N LEU A 257 -11.57 -12.87 23.14
CA LEU A 257 -10.27 -13.52 23.38
C LEU A 257 -10.39 -14.95 22.86
N ASP A 258 -9.53 -15.34 21.92
CA ASP A 258 -9.23 -16.75 21.73
C ASP A 258 -8.86 -17.32 23.12
N GLN A 259 -9.54 -18.39 23.51
CA GLN A 259 -9.69 -18.93 24.88
C GLN A 259 -8.38 -19.45 25.53
N GLY A 260 -7.20 -18.90 25.23
CA GLY A 260 -5.91 -19.42 25.65
C GLY A 260 -4.90 -18.40 26.19
N ILE A 261 -5.27 -17.12 26.35
CA ILE A 261 -4.36 -16.12 26.94
C ILE A 261 -4.88 -15.77 28.34
N GLU A 262 -4.24 -16.34 29.37
CA GLU A 262 -4.42 -15.91 30.76
C GLU A 262 -3.80 -14.51 30.91
N ILE A 263 -4.64 -13.49 31.09
CA ILE A 263 -4.18 -12.13 31.37
C ILE A 263 -3.88 -12.04 32.87
N GLU A 264 -2.63 -11.76 33.24
CA GLU A 264 -2.27 -11.37 34.62
C GLU A 264 -2.86 -9.99 34.93
N GLY A 265 -4.02 -9.94 35.62
CA GLY A 265 -4.59 -8.71 36.19
C GLY A 265 -6.12 -8.63 36.10
N GLU A 266 -6.71 -7.79 36.96
CA GLU A 266 -8.14 -7.43 36.85
C GLU A 266 -8.37 -6.56 35.61
N LEU A 267 -9.18 -7.03 34.67
CA LEU A 267 -9.62 -6.23 33.52
C LEU A 267 -10.53 -5.10 34.02
N PRO A 268 -10.37 -3.85 33.55
CA PRO A 268 -11.29 -2.77 33.88
C PRO A 268 -12.73 -3.13 33.50
N ASP A 269 -13.72 -2.78 34.33
CA ASP A 269 -15.15 -3.09 34.10
C ASP A 269 -15.71 -2.59 32.77
N LYS A 270 -15.06 -1.57 32.16
CA LYS A 270 -15.40 -1.03 30.84
C LYS A 270 -14.15 -0.75 30.01
N VAL A 271 -14.04 -1.47 28.90
CA VAL A 271 -12.91 -1.41 27.97
C VAL A 271 -13.41 -1.01 26.59
N LYS A 272 -12.68 -0.13 25.92
CA LYS A 272 -12.84 0.13 24.48
C LYS A 272 -11.84 -0.74 23.74
N SER A 273 -12.33 -1.55 22.81
CA SER A 273 -11.50 -2.40 21.95
C SER A 273 -11.48 -1.86 20.54
N TYR A 274 -10.30 -1.91 19.92
CA TYR A 274 -10.07 -1.55 18.53
C TYR A 274 -9.42 -2.71 17.81
N GLU A 275 -9.91 -3.02 16.62
CA GLU A 275 -9.40 -4.13 15.83
C GLU A 275 -9.07 -3.69 14.41
N GLY A 276 -8.00 -4.24 13.85
CA GLY A 276 -7.57 -3.90 12.50
C GLY A 276 -6.55 -4.87 11.93
N VAL A 277 -6.30 -4.71 10.63
CA VAL A 277 -5.36 -5.56 9.88
C VAL A 277 -4.11 -4.78 9.53
N TYR A 278 -2.95 -5.39 9.78
CA TYR A 278 -1.61 -4.87 9.52
C TYR A 278 -0.85 -5.79 8.58
N TYR A 279 0.03 -5.21 7.76
CA TYR A 279 0.75 -5.93 6.69
C TYR A 279 2.29 -5.77 6.76
N ASN A 280 2.79 -4.90 7.63
CA ASN A 280 4.23 -4.58 7.72
C ASN A 280 4.78 -4.82 9.11
N TYR A 281 4.42 -3.94 10.05
CA TYR A 281 4.91 -3.99 11.42
C TYR A 281 3.93 -3.28 12.34
N PHE A 282 4.02 -3.60 13.63
CA PHE A 282 3.41 -2.89 14.72
C PHE A 282 4.49 -2.62 15.77
N SER A 283 4.62 -1.39 16.23
CA SER A 283 5.66 -1.02 17.21
C SER A 283 5.09 -0.26 18.41
N ILE A 284 5.72 -0.47 19.56
CA ILE A 284 5.47 0.23 20.83
C ILE A 284 6.83 0.73 21.35
N GLY A 285 6.84 1.84 22.07
CA GLY A 285 8.04 2.40 22.68
C GLY A 285 8.73 3.45 21.81
N MET A 286 10.07 3.48 21.82
CA MET A 286 10.86 4.56 21.24
C MET A 286 10.64 4.74 19.73
N ASP A 287 10.56 3.65 18.98
CA ASP A 287 10.28 3.69 17.53
C ASP A 287 8.90 4.33 17.25
N ALA A 288 7.88 3.87 17.96
CA ALA A 288 6.53 4.41 17.86
C ALA A 288 6.48 5.91 18.24
N GLN A 289 7.26 6.34 19.24
CA GLN A 289 7.37 7.74 19.64
C GLN A 289 8.01 8.62 18.55
N VAL A 290 9.06 8.12 17.88
CA VAL A 290 9.69 8.80 16.73
C VAL A 290 8.71 8.92 15.57
N ALA A 291 8.04 7.81 15.22
CA ALA A 291 7.03 7.79 14.16
C ALA A 291 5.85 8.74 14.46
N TYR A 292 5.38 8.76 15.70
CA TYR A 292 4.34 9.67 16.16
C TYR A 292 4.78 11.14 16.10
N GLY A 293 5.99 11.45 16.57
CA GLY A 293 6.55 12.81 16.52
C GLY A 293 6.65 13.34 15.09
N PHE A 294 7.14 12.51 14.16
CA PHE A 294 7.18 12.84 12.74
C PHE A 294 5.77 13.02 12.14
N HIS A 295 4.84 12.11 12.44
CA HIS A 295 3.46 12.21 11.96
C HIS A 295 2.79 13.50 12.42
N ARG A 296 2.90 13.84 13.71
CA ARG A 296 2.35 15.08 14.27
C ARG A 296 2.92 16.33 13.59
N LEU A 297 4.24 16.37 13.34
CA LEU A 297 4.86 17.48 12.61
C LEU A 297 4.31 17.61 11.19
N ARG A 298 4.08 16.49 10.50
CA ARG A 298 3.53 16.51 9.14
C ARG A 298 2.10 17.05 9.12
N ASP A 299 1.32 16.78 10.15
CA ASP A 299 -0.05 17.28 10.29
C ASP A 299 -0.08 18.76 10.69
N GLU A 300 0.77 19.20 11.62
CA GLU A 300 0.85 20.59 12.08
C GLU A 300 1.51 21.53 11.06
N LYS A 301 2.56 21.06 10.39
CA LYS A 301 3.42 21.85 9.50
C LYS A 301 3.67 21.12 8.17
N PRO A 302 2.62 20.91 7.35
CA PRO A 302 2.73 20.15 6.10
C PRO A 302 3.73 20.75 5.09
N TYR A 303 4.01 22.06 5.17
CA TYR A 303 4.98 22.73 4.31
C TYR A 303 6.42 22.24 4.53
N LEU A 304 6.78 21.84 5.75
CA LEU A 304 8.10 21.27 6.07
C LEU A 304 8.25 19.85 5.53
N ALA A 305 7.14 19.11 5.44
CA ALA A 305 7.08 17.71 5.06
C ALA A 305 6.54 17.51 3.62
N SER A 306 6.92 18.43 2.71
CA SER A 306 6.35 18.51 1.36
C SER A 306 6.94 17.52 0.35
N GLY A 307 8.02 16.81 0.69
CA GLY A 307 8.67 15.88 -0.22
C GLY A 307 9.39 14.71 0.47
N PRO A 308 9.63 13.59 -0.25
CA PRO A 308 10.22 12.39 0.34
C PRO A 308 11.60 12.61 0.97
N ILE A 309 12.44 13.47 0.38
CA ILE A 309 13.79 13.76 0.90
C ILE A 309 13.69 14.52 2.22
N ALA A 310 12.91 15.60 2.25
CA ALA A 310 12.67 16.39 3.46
C ALA A 310 12.07 15.51 4.58
N ASN A 311 11.08 14.67 4.22
CA ASN A 311 10.46 13.73 5.16
C ASN A 311 11.48 12.78 5.79
N LYS A 312 12.42 12.24 5.00
CA LYS A 312 13.47 11.36 5.52
C LYS A 312 14.44 12.10 6.44
N ILE A 313 14.87 13.31 6.08
CA ILE A 313 15.78 14.13 6.92
C ILE A 313 15.12 14.44 8.26
N ILE A 314 13.86 14.87 8.24
CA ILE A 314 13.10 15.19 9.45
C ILE A 314 12.95 13.93 10.32
N TYR A 315 12.57 12.80 9.74
CA TYR A 315 12.43 11.54 10.46
C TYR A 315 13.76 11.08 11.10
N SER A 316 14.88 11.21 10.38
CA SER A 316 16.23 11.00 10.93
C SER A 316 16.53 11.95 12.10
N GLY A 317 16.12 13.21 12.01
CA GLY A 317 16.26 14.18 13.10
C GLY A 317 15.50 13.77 14.38
N TYR A 318 14.26 13.31 14.25
CA TYR A 318 13.50 12.75 15.38
C TYR A 318 14.20 11.52 15.98
N SER A 319 14.74 10.65 15.14
CA SER A 319 15.49 9.46 15.59
C SER A 319 16.73 9.84 16.41
N CYS A 320 17.45 10.90 16.02
CA CYS A 320 18.63 11.37 16.73
C CYS A 320 18.31 12.04 18.08
N THR A 321 17.18 12.75 18.19
CA THR A 321 16.78 13.44 19.43
C THR A 321 16.28 12.49 20.52
N GLN A 322 15.85 11.28 20.14
CA GLN A 322 15.36 10.24 21.04
C GLN A 322 16.46 9.27 21.52
N GLY A 323 17.74 9.59 21.28
CA GLY A 323 18.86 8.86 21.88
C GLY A 323 19.31 7.59 21.15
N TRP A 324 18.79 7.28 19.95
CA TRP A 324 19.21 6.08 19.17
C TRP A 324 20.72 6.03 18.90
N PHE A 325 21.37 7.20 18.81
CA PHE A 325 22.82 7.36 18.64
C PHE A 325 23.54 7.94 19.87
N PHE A 326 22.79 8.33 20.91
CA PHE A 326 23.29 9.03 22.09
C PHE A 326 22.53 8.60 23.35
N THR A 327 22.42 7.30 23.61
CA THR A 327 22.04 6.84 24.95
C THR A 327 23.20 7.15 25.91
N PRO A 328 23.01 8.00 26.94
CA PRO A 328 23.92 8.00 28.08
C PRO A 328 23.80 6.61 28.72
N CYS A 329 24.93 5.95 28.98
CA CYS A 329 24.92 4.74 29.80
C CYS A 329 24.46 5.12 31.21
N THR A 330 23.16 5.06 31.49
CA THR A 330 22.63 5.19 32.84
C THR A 330 22.59 3.82 33.49
N SER A 331 23.28 3.70 34.62
CA SER A 331 23.57 2.46 35.35
C SER A 331 22.47 2.06 36.35
N ASP A 332 21.21 2.43 36.12
CA ASP A 332 20.10 2.17 37.06
C ASP A 332 19.17 1.04 36.53
N PRO A 333 19.11 -0.14 37.19
CA PRO A 333 18.35 -1.29 36.70
C PRO A 333 16.82 -1.12 36.69
N GLY A 334 16.28 -0.12 37.41
CA GLY A 334 14.84 0.08 37.59
C GLY A 334 14.11 0.85 36.48
N LEU A 335 14.86 1.46 35.55
CA LEU A 335 14.35 2.25 34.43
C LEU A 335 14.54 1.55 33.06
N ARG A 336 14.61 0.22 33.06
CA ARG A 336 14.35 -0.57 31.83
C ARG A 336 12.86 -0.51 31.49
N GLY A 337 12.35 0.69 31.22
CA GLY A 337 11.12 0.85 30.45
C GLY A 337 11.37 0.21 29.09
N PHE A 338 10.62 -0.86 28.81
CA PHE A 338 10.53 -1.58 27.55
C PHE A 338 11.76 -1.46 26.64
N VAL A 339 12.64 -2.46 26.75
CA VAL A 339 13.71 -2.73 25.79
C VAL A 339 13.16 -2.53 24.36
N PRO A 340 13.88 -1.83 23.47
CA PRO A 340 13.45 -1.59 22.10
C PRO A 340 13.43 -2.92 21.34
N GLY A 341 12.29 -3.59 21.38
CA GLY A 341 11.97 -4.66 20.48
C GLY A 341 11.38 -4.05 19.22
N TRP A 342 12.07 -4.22 18.10
CA TRP A 342 11.31 -4.42 16.88
C TRP A 342 10.44 -5.65 17.14
N ILE A 343 9.14 -5.45 17.26
CA ILE A 343 8.22 -6.51 16.88
C ILE A 343 8.19 -6.45 15.34
N LEU A 344 9.33 -6.83 14.76
CA LEU A 344 9.38 -7.30 13.38
C LEU A 344 8.75 -8.70 13.49
N ILE A 345 7.54 -8.85 12.99
CA ILE A 345 6.88 -10.16 12.97
C ILE A 345 6.88 -10.70 11.56
#